data_AF-A0A2K9NSN5-F1
#
_entry.id   AF-A0A2K9NSN5-F1
#
_cell.length_a   1.000
_cell.length_b   1.000
_cell.length_c   1.000
_cell.angle_alpha   90.00
_cell.angle_beta   90.00
_cell.angle_gamma   90.00
#
_symmetry.space_group_name_H-M   'P 1'
#
loop_
_entity.id
_entity.type
_entity.pdbx_description
1 polymer ?
#
loop_
_entity_poly.entity_id
_entity_poly.type
_entity_poly.pdbx_seq_one_letter_code
_entity_poly.pdbx_strand_id
1 'polypeptide(L)'
;MLKFALPLCLLLSASPLFALTNSTFADSPEWTPVVQIKSEAPDSTGESIPGYCNATFIAKNILVTAAHCVKLAYISKDNKLNIQTGYYKYVKRPDGQVVRIGYVPKNNFDRHINIELPKSLADKIASRGEKAQIGPDEDFAVLWWNEATPEIDELNFATPVTLAEHNQIIKNIKAYPLKAVSINLFSEMSNDTKRMADLNNYKWSGGYVYSKSSSRVEEGDSGAPLFVNINGKMKVFAVVKGKATTIFDNWDVYSALHNHLCTIAKKMPTDMKIGSCL
;
A
#
# COMPACT_ATOMS: atom_id res chain seq x y z
N MET A 1 36.38 -46.66 -21.38
CA MET A 1 35.04 -46.61 -20.77
C MET A 1 35.11 -45.77 -19.51
N LEU A 2 34.67 -44.51 -19.54
CA LEU A 2 34.06 -43.81 -18.41
C LEU A 2 33.43 -42.52 -18.96
N LYS A 3 32.10 -42.51 -19.09
CA LYS A 3 31.31 -41.34 -19.44
C LYS A 3 30.85 -40.69 -18.12
N PHE A 4 31.48 -39.60 -17.72
CA PHE A 4 30.91 -38.70 -16.71
C PHE A 4 30.26 -37.53 -17.45
N ALA A 5 28.94 -37.58 -17.56
CA ALA A 5 28.14 -36.49 -18.08
C ALA A 5 27.89 -35.47 -16.96
N LEU A 6 28.36 -34.26 -17.21
CA LEU A 6 28.09 -33.03 -16.47
C LEU A 6 26.58 -32.70 -16.56
N PRO A 7 25.94 -32.30 -15.44
CA PRO A 7 25.00 -31.18 -15.56
C PRO A 7 25.16 -30.26 -14.34
N LEU A 8 26.08 -29.31 -14.43
CA LEU A 8 26.21 -28.23 -13.45
C LEU A 8 26.37 -26.90 -14.19
N CYS A 9 25.30 -26.47 -14.89
CA CYS A 9 25.22 -25.11 -15.44
C CYS A 9 23.77 -24.72 -15.75
N LEU A 10 22.89 -24.88 -14.76
CA LEU A 10 21.60 -24.19 -14.69
C LEU A 10 21.62 -23.28 -13.47
N LEU A 11 22.62 -22.40 -13.41
CA LEU A 11 22.57 -21.23 -12.55
C LEU A 11 21.56 -20.28 -13.18
N LEU A 12 20.34 -20.45 -12.68
CA LEU A 12 19.19 -19.57 -12.76
C LEU A 12 19.64 -18.11 -12.86
N SER A 13 19.58 -17.58 -14.08
CA SER A 13 19.41 -16.15 -14.31
C SER A 13 18.04 -15.76 -13.78
N ALA A 14 17.92 -15.60 -12.46
CA ALA A 14 16.80 -14.92 -11.85
C ALA A 14 16.89 -13.47 -12.31
N SER A 15 16.13 -13.12 -13.36
CA SER A 15 15.95 -11.72 -13.74
C SER A 15 15.55 -10.95 -12.49
N PRO A 16 16.14 -9.77 -12.21
CA PRO A 16 15.62 -8.91 -11.15
C PRO A 16 14.15 -8.66 -11.48
N LEU A 17 13.27 -9.23 -10.67
CA LEU A 17 11.86 -8.86 -10.72
C LEU A 17 11.84 -7.38 -10.34
N PHE A 18 11.18 -6.58 -11.17
CA PHE A 18 10.97 -5.15 -10.93
C PHE A 18 9.62 -4.94 -10.23
N ALA A 19 9.54 -3.97 -9.33
CA ALA A 19 8.31 -3.59 -8.64
C ALA A 19 7.23 -3.29 -9.68
N LEU A 20 6.11 -3.98 -9.55
CA LEU A 20 5.03 -4.07 -10.53
C LEU A 20 5.55 -4.35 -11.94
N THR A 21 6.26 -5.46 -12.14
CA THR A 21 6.62 -6.00 -13.47
C THR A 21 5.44 -5.83 -14.47
N ASN A 22 5.59 -5.01 -15.52
CA ASN A 22 4.51 -4.55 -16.42
C ASN A 22 3.62 -3.39 -15.92
N SER A 23 4.15 -2.50 -15.10
CA SER A 23 3.47 -1.27 -14.70
C SER A 23 3.60 -0.15 -15.71
N THR A 24 2.66 0.79 -15.66
CA THR A 24 2.76 2.12 -16.27
C THR A 24 2.87 3.20 -15.19
N PHE A 25 3.19 4.42 -15.60
CA PHE A 25 3.19 5.58 -14.71
C PHE A 25 1.77 5.89 -14.23
N ALA A 26 1.64 6.30 -12.97
CA ALA A 26 0.36 6.72 -12.40
C ALA A 26 0.33 8.26 -12.26
N ASP A 27 0.15 8.94 -13.40
CA ASP A 27 0.25 10.41 -13.53
C ASP A 27 -1.10 11.15 -13.57
N SER A 28 -2.21 10.41 -13.62
CA SER A 28 -3.56 10.97 -13.52
C SER A 28 -3.84 11.58 -12.13
N PRO A 29 -4.61 12.69 -12.04
CA PRO A 29 -5.03 13.29 -10.77
C PRO A 29 -5.77 12.32 -9.84
N GLU A 30 -6.39 11.28 -10.36
CA GLU A 30 -7.09 10.27 -9.54
C GLU A 30 -6.14 9.49 -8.62
N TRP A 31 -4.84 9.49 -8.92
CA TRP A 31 -3.80 8.83 -8.13
C TRP A 31 -3.12 9.74 -7.11
N THR A 32 -3.41 11.05 -7.09
CA THR A 32 -2.86 11.98 -6.08
C THR A 32 -3.10 11.58 -4.61
N PRO A 33 -4.16 10.82 -4.23
CA PRO A 33 -4.32 10.36 -2.87
C PRO A 33 -3.26 9.34 -2.40
N VAL A 34 -2.52 8.70 -3.33
CA VAL A 34 -1.47 7.72 -3.00
C VAL A 34 -0.20 8.45 -2.61
N VAL A 35 0.28 8.20 -1.39
CA VAL A 35 1.38 8.90 -0.75
C VAL A 35 2.38 7.94 -0.15
N GLN A 36 3.60 8.43 0.07
CA GLN A 36 4.59 7.70 0.86
C GLN A 36 4.48 8.14 2.31
N ILE A 37 4.68 7.19 3.22
CA ILE A 37 4.77 7.44 4.64
C ILE A 37 6.09 6.89 5.16
N LYS A 38 6.65 7.60 6.14
CA LYS A 38 7.79 7.15 6.92
C LYS A 38 7.39 7.18 8.39
N SER A 39 7.41 6.03 9.05
CA SER A 39 7.25 5.91 10.49
C SER A 39 8.61 5.69 11.13
N GLU A 40 8.88 6.40 12.21
CA GLU A 40 10.06 6.13 13.05
C GLU A 40 9.62 5.25 14.22
N ALA A 41 10.43 4.23 14.52
CA ALA A 41 10.23 3.46 15.73
C ALA A 41 11.59 2.97 16.24
N PRO A 42 11.81 2.99 17.56
CA PRO A 42 12.99 2.39 18.16
C PRO A 42 12.93 0.87 17.93
N ASP A 43 14.05 0.29 17.54
CA ASP A 43 14.24 -1.14 17.52
C ASP A 43 14.54 -1.69 18.94
N SER A 44 14.85 -2.98 19.03
CA SER A 44 15.19 -3.62 20.31
C SER A 44 16.44 -3.05 21.02
N THR A 45 17.25 -2.26 20.30
CA THR A 45 18.45 -1.59 20.82
C THR A 45 18.19 -0.12 21.18
N GLY A 46 17.00 0.40 20.85
CA GLY A 46 16.63 1.80 21.03
C GLY A 46 17.02 2.70 19.86
N GLU A 47 17.59 2.14 18.78
CA GLU A 47 17.92 2.89 17.57
C GLU A 47 16.66 3.11 16.71
N SER A 48 16.45 4.34 16.24
CA SER A 48 15.33 4.65 15.36
C SER A 48 15.60 4.08 13.96
N ILE A 49 14.82 3.08 13.55
CA ILE A 49 14.88 2.53 12.19
C ILE A 49 13.69 3.07 11.39
N PRO A 50 13.93 3.82 10.31
CA PRO A 50 12.83 4.37 9.52
C PRO A 50 12.16 3.28 8.69
N GLY A 51 10.86 3.07 8.92
CA GLY A 51 10.01 2.23 8.09
C GLY A 51 9.37 3.06 6.98
N TYR A 52 9.64 2.72 5.72
CA TYR A 52 9.01 3.38 4.57
C TYR A 52 7.92 2.49 3.98
N CYS A 53 6.74 3.07 3.80
CA CYS A 53 5.60 2.41 3.22
C CYS A 53 4.79 3.37 2.36
N ASN A 54 3.77 2.85 1.71
CA ASN A 54 2.73 3.61 1.05
C ASN A 54 1.52 3.79 1.97
N ALA A 55 0.73 4.81 1.70
CA ALA A 55 -0.58 5.00 2.28
C ALA A 55 -1.50 5.68 1.26
N THR A 56 -2.80 5.73 1.58
CA THR A 56 -3.79 6.39 0.72
C THR A 56 -4.65 7.34 1.55
N PHE A 57 -4.73 8.59 1.11
CA PHE A 57 -5.69 9.56 1.62
C PHE A 57 -7.12 9.14 1.24
N ILE A 58 -7.94 8.91 2.27
CA ILE A 58 -9.37 8.62 2.11
C ILE A 58 -10.26 9.76 2.65
N ALA A 59 -9.66 10.69 3.39
CA ALA A 59 -10.20 12.00 3.75
C ALA A 59 -9.03 12.93 4.16
N LYS A 60 -9.29 14.22 4.39
CA LYS A 60 -8.25 15.24 4.69
C LYS A 60 -7.27 14.84 5.79
N ASN A 61 -7.76 14.12 6.80
CA ASN A 61 -7.02 13.75 8.00
C ASN A 61 -6.99 12.23 8.22
N ILE A 62 -7.26 11.45 7.17
CA ILE A 62 -7.43 10.00 7.30
C ILE A 62 -6.66 9.29 6.18
N LEU A 63 -5.75 8.42 6.60
CA LEU A 63 -4.98 7.52 5.73
C LEU A 63 -5.38 6.07 5.98
N VAL A 64 -5.26 5.25 4.95
CA VAL A 64 -5.19 3.78 5.07
C VAL A 64 -3.82 3.29 4.62
N THR A 65 -3.27 2.32 5.34
CA THR A 65 -1.99 1.67 5.03
C THR A 65 -2.00 0.22 5.52
N ALA A 66 -0.88 -0.51 5.39
CA ALA A 66 -0.70 -1.83 5.98
C ALA A 66 -0.38 -1.72 7.48
N ALA A 67 -0.89 -2.64 8.29
CA ALA A 67 -0.66 -2.60 9.73
C ALA A 67 0.82 -2.81 10.09
N HIS A 68 1.51 -3.68 9.36
CA HIS A 68 2.93 -3.93 9.62
C HIS A 68 3.81 -2.70 9.40
N CYS A 69 3.39 -1.74 8.58
CA CYS A 69 4.08 -0.47 8.38
C CYS A 69 4.10 0.41 9.63
N VAL A 70 3.09 0.28 10.49
CA VAL A 70 2.92 1.13 11.69
C VAL A 70 2.93 0.33 12.99
N LYS A 71 3.24 -0.98 12.93
CA LYS A 71 3.23 -1.88 14.09
C LYS A 71 4.18 -1.40 15.18
N LEU A 72 5.40 -1.04 14.81
CA LEU A 72 6.41 -0.64 15.80
C LEU A 72 6.05 0.71 16.44
N ALA A 73 5.60 1.69 15.65
CA ALA A 73 5.07 2.96 16.16
C ALA A 73 3.89 2.75 17.12
N TYR A 74 2.97 1.83 16.78
CA TYR A 74 1.84 1.46 17.65
C TYR A 74 2.29 0.87 19.00
N ILE A 75 3.32 0.00 18.98
CA ILE A 75 3.86 -0.65 20.20
C ILE A 75 4.63 0.36 21.05
N SER A 76 5.51 1.16 20.44
CA SER A 76 6.33 2.15 21.15
C SER A 76 5.52 3.36 21.63
N LYS A 77 4.32 3.56 21.07
CA LYS A 77 3.48 4.76 21.22
C LYS A 77 4.14 6.02 20.66
N ASP A 78 5.24 5.87 19.91
CA ASP A 78 5.84 6.95 19.15
C ASP A 78 5.06 7.10 17.84
N ASN A 79 3.88 7.71 17.95
CA ASN A 79 2.95 7.83 16.85
C ASN A 79 3.31 8.98 15.89
N LYS A 80 4.60 9.21 15.64
CA LYS A 80 5.06 10.21 14.69
C LYS A 80 5.10 9.60 13.29
N LEU A 81 4.41 10.23 12.36
CA LEU A 81 4.39 9.85 10.95
C LEU A 81 4.82 11.03 10.08
N ASN A 82 5.80 10.78 9.22
CA ASN A 82 6.16 11.68 8.14
C ASN A 82 5.37 11.28 6.90
N ILE A 83 4.65 12.25 6.31
CA ILE A 83 3.79 12.02 5.14
C ILE A 83 4.35 12.82 3.96
N GLN A 84 4.57 12.12 2.86
CA GLN A 84 5.20 12.68 1.66
C GLN A 84 4.28 12.52 0.44
N THR A 85 3.93 13.67 -0.15
CA THR A 85 3.23 13.75 -1.44
C THR A 85 4.22 14.11 -2.54
N GLY A 86 3.86 13.85 -3.79
CA GLY A 86 4.70 14.18 -4.93
C GLY A 86 3.94 14.25 -6.23
N TYR A 87 4.65 14.55 -7.30
CA TYR A 87 4.12 14.66 -8.66
C TYR A 87 5.17 14.25 -9.68
N TYR A 88 4.72 13.93 -10.89
CA TYR A 88 5.62 13.76 -12.02
C TYR A 88 6.07 15.10 -12.56
N LYS A 89 7.39 15.33 -12.55
CA LYS A 89 8.00 16.54 -13.09
C LYS A 89 8.29 16.34 -14.59
N TYR A 90 7.92 17.37 -15.36
CA TYR A 90 8.14 17.45 -16.79
C TYR A 90 9.03 18.64 -17.13
N VAL A 91 9.91 18.50 -18.12
CA VAL A 91 10.77 19.58 -18.62
C VAL A 91 10.58 19.74 -20.12
N LYS A 92 10.57 20.99 -20.60
CA LYS A 92 10.58 21.31 -22.03
C LYS A 92 12.02 21.40 -22.51
N ARG A 93 12.40 20.54 -23.46
CA ARG A 93 13.72 20.51 -24.10
C ARG A 93 13.87 21.66 -25.10
N PRO A 94 15.11 21.98 -25.53
CA PRO A 94 15.37 23.04 -26.53
C PRO A 94 14.67 22.82 -27.87
N ASP A 95 14.40 21.56 -28.24
CA ASP A 95 13.64 21.17 -29.44
C ASP A 95 12.12 21.36 -29.30
N GLY A 96 11.65 21.84 -28.13
CA GLY A 96 10.24 22.03 -27.82
C GLY A 96 9.54 20.80 -27.24
N GLN A 97 10.19 19.63 -27.20
CA GLN A 97 9.62 18.39 -26.66
C GLN A 97 9.44 18.49 -25.14
N VAL A 98 8.28 18.07 -24.63
CA VAL A 98 8.05 17.91 -23.18
C VAL A 98 8.38 16.48 -22.79
N VAL A 99 9.33 16.30 -21.88
CA VAL A 99 9.75 14.98 -21.39
C VAL A 99 9.57 14.88 -19.88
N ARG A 100 9.16 13.71 -19.42
CA ARG A 100 9.10 13.38 -18.00
C ARG A 100 10.51 13.11 -17.49
N ILE A 101 10.85 13.64 -16.32
CA ILE A 101 12.16 13.42 -15.69
C ILE A 101 12.09 12.59 -14.41
N GLY A 102 10.87 12.34 -13.92
CA GLY A 102 10.60 11.45 -12.80
C GLY A 102 9.55 11.98 -11.84
N TYR A 103 9.26 11.18 -10.83
CA TYR A 103 8.42 11.54 -9.69
C TYR A 103 9.28 12.24 -8.64
N VAL A 104 8.84 13.42 -8.22
CA VAL A 104 9.54 14.22 -7.22
C VAL A 104 8.64 14.48 -6.02
N PRO A 105 9.20 14.45 -4.79
CA PRO A 105 8.49 14.93 -3.62
C PRO A 105 8.07 16.40 -3.79
N LYS A 106 6.85 16.74 -3.34
CA LYS A 106 6.30 18.11 -3.32
C LYS A 106 6.18 18.62 -1.91
N ASN A 107 5.40 17.91 -1.09
CA ASN A 107 5.15 18.28 0.29
C ASN A 107 5.62 17.17 1.21
N ASN A 108 6.14 17.58 2.34
CA ASN A 108 6.62 16.71 3.40
C ASN A 108 6.22 17.32 4.75
N PHE A 109 5.48 16.59 5.57
CA PHE A 109 5.04 17.07 6.88
C PHE A 109 4.93 15.94 7.89
N ASP A 110 5.26 16.27 9.14
CA ASP A 110 5.16 15.37 10.28
C ASP A 110 3.82 15.52 10.99
N ARG A 111 3.22 14.41 11.44
CA ARG A 111 1.99 14.41 12.27
C ARG A 111 2.10 13.42 13.41
N HIS A 112 1.53 13.80 14.55
CA HIS A 112 1.17 12.84 15.59
C HIS A 112 -0.16 12.19 15.20
N ILE A 113 -0.12 10.89 14.95
CA ILE A 113 -1.28 10.14 14.48
C ILE A 113 -1.89 9.32 15.59
N ASN A 114 -3.15 8.98 15.42
CA ASN A 114 -3.81 7.88 16.08
C ASN A 114 -3.81 6.70 15.11
N ILE A 115 -3.40 5.53 15.60
CA ILE A 115 -3.30 4.30 14.82
C ILE A 115 -4.43 3.37 15.25
N GLU A 116 -5.34 3.08 14.34
CA GLU A 116 -6.44 2.15 14.56
C GLU A 116 -6.20 0.86 13.77
N LEU A 117 -6.11 -0.25 14.51
CA LEU A 117 -5.89 -1.60 13.99
C LEU A 117 -7.17 -2.43 14.11
N PRO A 118 -7.32 -3.51 13.31
CA PRO A 118 -8.30 -4.56 13.58
C PRO A 118 -8.22 -5.03 15.03
N LYS A 119 -9.36 -5.26 15.67
CA LYS A 119 -9.40 -5.68 17.06
C LYS A 119 -8.59 -6.97 17.30
N SER A 120 -8.69 -7.94 16.40
CA SER A 120 -7.92 -9.19 16.48
C SER A 120 -6.42 -8.93 16.52
N LEU A 121 -5.93 -7.99 15.70
CA LEU A 121 -4.52 -7.64 15.64
C LEU A 121 -4.09 -6.85 16.87
N ALA A 122 -4.89 -5.88 17.31
CA ALA A 122 -4.62 -5.11 18.52
C ALA A 122 -4.50 -6.04 19.75
N ASP A 123 -5.41 -6.99 19.90
CA ASP A 123 -5.39 -7.97 21.00
C ASP A 123 -4.14 -8.90 20.90
N LYS A 124 -3.74 -9.30 19.68
CA LYS A 124 -2.51 -10.07 19.45
C LYS A 124 -1.25 -9.27 19.81
N ILE A 125 -1.19 -8.00 19.44
CA ILE A 125 -0.06 -7.12 19.79
C ILE A 125 -0.03 -6.88 21.30
N ALA A 126 -1.17 -6.65 21.95
CA ALA A 126 -1.23 -6.48 23.40
C ALA A 126 -0.71 -7.72 24.15
N SER A 127 -0.93 -8.93 23.63
CA SER A 127 -0.48 -10.18 24.25
C SER A 127 0.96 -10.59 23.89
N ARG A 128 1.44 -10.25 22.70
CA ARG A 128 2.73 -10.76 22.16
C ARG A 128 3.76 -9.68 21.84
N GLY A 129 3.40 -8.40 21.95
CA GLY A 129 4.25 -7.27 21.58
C GLY A 129 4.75 -7.38 20.14
N GLU A 130 6.06 -7.15 19.95
CA GLU A 130 6.71 -7.20 18.64
C GLU A 130 6.62 -8.57 17.96
N LYS A 131 6.51 -9.66 18.74
CA LYS A 131 6.41 -11.04 18.25
C LYS A 131 5.02 -11.37 17.69
N ALA A 132 4.06 -10.45 17.76
CA ALA A 132 2.77 -10.63 17.12
C ALA A 132 2.94 -10.80 15.60
N GLN A 133 2.48 -11.94 15.08
CA GLN A 133 2.40 -12.20 13.65
C GLN A 133 1.15 -11.54 13.09
N ILE A 134 1.29 -10.85 11.96
CA ILE A 134 0.19 -10.15 11.29
C ILE A 134 -0.32 -11.02 10.13
N GLY A 135 -1.51 -11.58 10.29
CA GLY A 135 -2.20 -12.33 9.25
C GLY A 135 -2.57 -11.46 8.03
N PRO A 136 -2.83 -12.07 6.86
CA PRO A 136 -3.15 -11.34 5.64
C PRO A 136 -4.52 -10.64 5.68
N ASP A 137 -5.46 -11.13 6.47
CA ASP A 137 -6.82 -10.60 6.65
C ASP A 137 -6.89 -9.42 7.63
N GLU A 138 -5.84 -9.20 8.41
CA GLU A 138 -5.78 -8.14 9.44
C GLU A 138 -4.64 -7.14 9.19
N ASP A 139 -3.89 -7.26 8.09
CA ASP A 139 -2.75 -6.39 7.79
C ASP A 139 -3.16 -5.10 7.09
N PHE A 140 -3.98 -4.30 7.75
CA PHE A 140 -4.26 -2.92 7.38
C PHE A 140 -4.44 -2.06 8.64
N ALA A 141 -4.22 -0.76 8.50
CA ALA A 141 -4.42 0.22 9.56
C ALA A 141 -5.11 1.46 9.02
N VAL A 142 -5.88 2.13 9.88
CA VAL A 142 -6.43 3.46 9.64
C VAL A 142 -5.65 4.44 10.51
N LEU A 143 -5.08 5.47 9.89
CA LEU A 143 -4.31 6.50 10.59
C LEU A 143 -5.10 7.80 10.51
N TRP A 144 -5.20 8.51 11.63
CA TRP A 144 -5.91 9.80 11.66
C TRP A 144 -5.29 10.77 12.65
N TRP A 145 -5.46 12.09 12.44
CA TRP A 145 -4.90 13.12 13.31
C TRP A 145 -5.83 14.33 13.39
N ASN A 146 -5.79 15.05 14.52
CA ASN A 146 -6.67 16.21 14.77
C ASN A 146 -6.13 17.52 14.19
N GLU A 147 -4.81 17.62 14.02
CA GLU A 147 -4.16 18.82 13.49
C GLU A 147 -4.61 19.11 12.06
N ALA A 148 -4.71 20.38 11.66
CA ALA A 148 -5.03 20.70 10.28
C ALA A 148 -3.97 20.09 9.33
N THR A 149 -4.42 19.31 8.35
CA THR A 149 -3.55 18.90 7.23
C THR A 149 -3.18 20.14 6.44
N PRO A 150 -1.90 20.33 6.06
CA PRO A 150 -1.49 21.46 5.23
C PRO A 150 -2.33 21.49 3.96
N GLU A 151 -2.52 22.66 3.36
CA GLU A 151 -3.13 22.71 2.04
C GLU A 151 -2.19 22.04 1.03
N ILE A 152 -2.70 21.01 0.36
CA ILE A 152 -1.99 20.26 -0.66
C ILE A 152 -2.78 20.48 -1.94
N ASP A 153 -2.25 21.32 -2.84
CA ASP A 153 -2.92 21.57 -4.12
C ASP A 153 -3.15 20.24 -4.84
N GLU A 154 -4.32 20.10 -5.46
CA GLU A 154 -4.68 18.95 -6.30
C GLU A 154 -4.77 17.61 -5.55
N LEU A 155 -4.78 17.63 -4.20
CA LEU A 155 -5.03 16.42 -3.42
C LEU A 155 -6.50 16.01 -3.53
N ASN A 156 -6.71 14.88 -4.20
CA ASN A 156 -7.98 14.17 -4.17
C ASN A 156 -8.03 13.22 -2.97
N PHE A 157 -9.23 12.75 -2.64
CA PHE A 157 -9.45 11.72 -1.64
C PHE A 157 -10.01 10.46 -2.30
N ALA A 158 -9.35 9.33 -2.10
CA ALA A 158 -9.84 8.07 -2.61
C ALA A 158 -11.06 7.62 -1.80
N THR A 159 -12.10 7.12 -2.48
CA THR A 159 -13.28 6.59 -1.80
C THR A 159 -13.09 5.10 -1.52
N PRO A 160 -13.15 4.62 -0.27
CA PRO A 160 -13.14 3.18 0.00
C PRO A 160 -14.44 2.52 -0.50
N VAL A 161 -14.40 1.22 -0.75
CA VAL A 161 -15.63 0.46 -1.05
C VAL A 161 -16.60 0.47 0.15
N THR A 162 -17.90 0.55 -0.14
CA THR A 162 -18.97 0.34 0.85
C THR A 162 -19.11 -1.16 1.20
N LEU A 163 -19.89 -1.48 2.24
CA LEU A 163 -20.18 -2.88 2.61
C LEU A 163 -20.91 -3.64 1.52
N ALA A 164 -21.91 -2.99 0.91
CA ALA A 164 -22.67 -3.59 -0.18
C ALA A 164 -21.75 -3.90 -1.37
N GLU A 165 -20.89 -2.96 -1.77
CA GLU A 165 -19.92 -3.13 -2.84
C GLU A 165 -18.89 -4.22 -2.51
N HIS A 166 -18.34 -4.22 -1.30
CA HIS A 166 -17.42 -5.26 -0.84
C HIS A 166 -18.04 -6.65 -0.97
N ASN A 167 -19.27 -6.81 -0.46
CA ASN A 167 -20.02 -8.06 -0.54
C ASN A 167 -20.33 -8.50 -1.98
N GLN A 168 -20.51 -7.56 -2.91
CA GLN A 168 -20.67 -7.87 -4.34
C GLN A 168 -19.34 -8.32 -4.95
N ILE A 169 -18.25 -7.61 -4.66
CA ILE A 169 -16.91 -7.94 -5.16
C ILE A 169 -16.50 -9.34 -4.72
N ILE A 170 -16.63 -9.69 -3.44
CA ILE A 170 -16.15 -11.01 -2.97
C ILE A 170 -16.95 -12.19 -3.55
N LYS A 171 -18.21 -11.96 -3.95
CA LYS A 171 -19.03 -12.98 -4.61
C LYS A 171 -18.58 -13.25 -6.05
N ASN A 172 -18.03 -12.25 -6.74
CA ASN A 172 -17.58 -12.39 -8.11
C ASN A 172 -16.37 -11.49 -8.41
N ILE A 173 -15.26 -11.72 -7.71
CA ILE A 173 -14.10 -10.80 -7.75
C ILE A 173 -13.54 -10.65 -9.16
N LYS A 174 -13.66 -11.69 -10.00
CA LYS A 174 -13.19 -11.71 -11.39
C LYS A 174 -13.94 -10.75 -12.31
N ALA A 175 -15.15 -10.34 -11.95
CA ALA A 175 -15.92 -9.35 -12.71
C ALA A 175 -15.45 -7.91 -12.47
N TYR A 176 -14.56 -7.68 -11.51
CA TYR A 176 -14.12 -6.35 -11.11
C TYR A 176 -12.63 -6.16 -11.40
N PRO A 177 -12.26 -5.32 -12.37
CA PRO A 177 -10.85 -4.99 -12.62
C PRO A 177 -10.19 -4.41 -11.36
N LEU A 178 -9.04 -4.98 -10.99
CA LEU A 178 -8.25 -4.54 -9.85
C LEU A 178 -6.95 -3.90 -10.33
N LYS A 179 -6.57 -2.77 -9.72
CA LYS A 179 -5.38 -2.01 -10.06
C LYS A 179 -4.60 -1.64 -8.81
N ALA A 180 -3.33 -2.04 -8.74
CA ALA A 180 -2.42 -1.62 -7.68
C ALA A 180 -1.74 -0.31 -8.09
N VAL A 181 -1.57 0.61 -7.15
CA VAL A 181 -0.83 1.87 -7.37
C VAL A 181 0.14 2.07 -6.22
N SER A 182 1.43 2.14 -6.49
CA SER A 182 2.49 2.21 -5.47
C SER A 182 3.53 3.28 -5.79
N ILE A 183 4.12 3.86 -4.75
CA ILE A 183 5.34 4.64 -4.80
C ILE A 183 6.46 3.77 -4.22
N ASN A 184 7.38 3.31 -5.06
CA ASN A 184 8.51 2.49 -4.62
C ASN A 184 9.84 3.20 -4.89
N LEU A 185 10.49 3.67 -3.83
CA LEU A 185 11.81 4.31 -3.92
C LEU A 185 12.97 3.31 -3.88
N PHE A 186 12.74 2.06 -3.44
CA PHE A 186 13.78 1.05 -3.22
C PHE A 186 14.11 0.26 -4.47
N SER A 187 13.22 0.22 -5.47
CA SER A 187 13.54 -0.35 -6.78
C SER A 187 14.45 0.62 -7.54
N GLU A 188 15.75 0.57 -7.27
CA GLU A 188 16.77 1.48 -7.82
C GLU A 188 16.89 1.40 -9.36
N MET A 189 17.36 2.51 -9.94
CA MET A 189 17.59 2.87 -11.37
C MET A 189 16.52 3.72 -12.08
N SER A 190 15.34 3.98 -11.49
CA SER A 190 14.31 4.79 -12.16
C SER A 190 13.77 5.89 -11.25
N ASN A 191 13.77 7.13 -11.75
CA ASN A 191 13.05 8.23 -11.10
C ASN A 191 11.52 8.08 -11.25
N ASP A 192 11.03 7.10 -12.01
CA ASP A 192 9.60 6.84 -12.17
C ASP A 192 9.09 5.92 -11.06
N THR A 193 8.98 6.46 -9.85
CA THR A 193 8.72 5.67 -8.65
C THR A 193 7.24 5.45 -8.36
N LYS A 194 6.32 6.25 -8.92
CA LYS A 194 4.86 6.12 -8.74
C LYS A 194 4.17 5.35 -9.87
N ARG A 195 3.99 4.05 -9.69
CA ARG A 195 3.56 3.12 -10.74
C ARG A 195 2.17 2.57 -10.48
N MET A 196 1.47 2.21 -11.55
CA MET A 196 0.23 1.45 -11.50
C MET A 196 0.30 0.19 -12.36
N ALA A 197 -0.40 -0.86 -11.94
CA ALA A 197 -0.54 -2.07 -12.73
C ALA A 197 -1.89 -2.75 -12.51
N ASP A 198 -2.47 -3.24 -13.60
CA ASP A 198 -3.67 -4.06 -13.56
C ASP A 198 -3.32 -5.49 -13.11
N LEU A 199 -4.16 -6.06 -12.24
CA LEU A 199 -4.06 -7.45 -11.86
C LEU A 199 -4.83 -8.29 -12.87
N ASN A 200 -4.20 -9.35 -13.41
CA ASN A 200 -4.80 -10.25 -14.40
C ASN A 200 -5.02 -11.68 -13.88
N ASN A 201 -4.44 -12.03 -12.73
CA ASN A 201 -4.61 -13.34 -12.12
C ASN A 201 -4.68 -13.24 -10.59
N TYR A 202 -5.90 -13.08 -10.08
CA TYR A 202 -6.15 -12.94 -8.65
C TYR A 202 -7.40 -13.72 -8.20
N LYS A 203 -7.52 -14.01 -6.91
CA LYS A 203 -8.70 -14.63 -6.29
C LYS A 203 -8.93 -14.07 -4.90
N TRP A 204 -10.17 -14.15 -4.42
CA TRP A 204 -10.50 -13.87 -3.04
C TRP A 204 -10.11 -15.06 -2.15
N SER A 205 -9.57 -14.78 -0.97
CA SER A 205 -9.22 -15.78 0.03
C SER A 205 -9.45 -15.20 1.42
N GLY A 206 -10.57 -15.54 2.06
CA GLY A 206 -10.77 -15.34 3.50
C GLY A 206 -10.37 -13.98 4.08
N GLY A 207 -10.71 -12.87 3.42
CA GLY A 207 -10.40 -11.51 3.91
C GLY A 207 -9.29 -10.78 3.15
N TYR A 208 -8.62 -11.45 2.21
CA TYR A 208 -7.58 -10.83 1.39
C TYR A 208 -7.67 -11.24 -0.08
N VAL A 209 -7.02 -10.47 -0.95
CA VAL A 209 -6.79 -10.81 -2.35
C VAL A 209 -5.46 -11.53 -2.47
N TYR A 210 -5.52 -12.70 -3.08
CA TYR A 210 -4.37 -13.47 -3.51
C TYR A 210 -4.12 -13.18 -4.99
N SER A 211 -2.90 -12.81 -5.39
CA SER A 211 -2.55 -12.51 -6.79
C SER A 211 -1.32 -13.27 -7.25
N LYS A 212 -1.42 -13.92 -8.41
CA LYS A 212 -0.29 -14.36 -9.25
C LYS A 212 -0.30 -13.62 -10.58
N SER A 213 -0.67 -12.36 -10.54
CA SER A 213 -0.69 -11.53 -11.73
C SER A 213 0.72 -11.39 -12.29
N SER A 214 0.83 -11.04 -13.57
CA SER A 214 2.14 -10.73 -14.17
C SER A 214 2.82 -9.54 -13.49
N SER A 215 2.04 -8.66 -12.85
CA SER A 215 2.52 -7.53 -12.07
C SER A 215 2.65 -7.89 -10.62
N ARG A 216 3.89 -7.79 -10.12
CA ARG A 216 4.30 -8.28 -8.80
C ARG A 216 4.66 -7.15 -7.86
N VAL A 217 4.17 -7.18 -6.63
CA VAL A 217 4.57 -6.21 -5.59
C VAL A 217 5.96 -6.52 -5.04
N GLU A 218 6.65 -5.54 -4.46
CA GLU A 218 7.99 -5.67 -3.87
C GLU A 218 8.07 -5.07 -2.48
N GLU A 219 9.23 -5.23 -1.85
CA GLU A 219 9.56 -4.48 -0.64
C GLU A 219 9.46 -2.98 -0.94
N GLY A 220 8.85 -2.23 -0.02
CA GLY A 220 8.49 -0.83 -0.22
C GLY A 220 7.07 -0.59 -0.75
N ASP A 221 6.42 -1.56 -1.40
CA ASP A 221 5.04 -1.41 -1.88
C ASP A 221 3.99 -1.58 -0.76
N SER A 222 4.40 -2.01 0.43
CA SER A 222 3.52 -2.22 1.58
C SER A 222 2.66 -0.99 1.88
N GLY A 223 1.37 -1.21 2.10
CA GLY A 223 0.38 -0.16 2.33
C GLY A 223 -0.15 0.54 1.07
N ALA A 224 0.39 0.21 -0.11
CA ALA A 224 -0.11 0.74 -1.38
C ALA A 224 -1.57 0.27 -1.61
N PRO A 225 -2.44 1.12 -2.15
CA PRO A 225 -3.83 0.74 -2.41
C PRO A 225 -3.94 -0.27 -3.54
N LEU A 226 -4.85 -1.22 -3.35
CA LEU A 226 -5.49 -1.96 -4.41
C LEU A 226 -6.85 -1.32 -4.69
N PHE A 227 -6.95 -0.68 -5.83
CA PHE A 227 -8.20 -0.12 -6.33
C PHE A 227 -9.03 -1.16 -7.05
N VAL A 228 -10.34 -0.97 -7.01
CA VAL A 228 -11.33 -1.69 -7.80
C VAL A 228 -12.14 -0.69 -8.62
N ASN A 229 -12.42 -1.01 -9.88
CA ASN A 229 -13.30 -0.20 -10.73
C ASN A 229 -14.77 -0.63 -10.52
N ILE A 230 -15.60 0.28 -10.02
CA ILE A 230 -17.05 0.09 -9.89
C ILE A 230 -17.74 1.20 -10.67
N ASN A 231 -18.41 0.85 -11.77
CA ASN A 231 -19.16 1.78 -12.63
C ASN A 231 -18.31 2.98 -13.09
N GLY A 232 -17.06 2.73 -13.48
CA GLY A 232 -16.13 3.77 -13.95
C GLY A 232 -15.45 4.56 -12.83
N LYS A 233 -15.67 4.22 -11.56
CA LYS A 233 -15.04 4.88 -10.41
C LYS A 233 -14.04 3.95 -9.73
N MET A 234 -12.82 4.44 -9.56
CA MET A 234 -11.77 3.74 -8.81
C MET A 234 -11.99 3.94 -7.30
N LYS A 235 -12.12 2.83 -6.58
CA LYS A 235 -12.33 2.82 -5.13
C LYS A 235 -11.30 1.95 -4.42
N VAL A 236 -10.91 2.33 -3.20
CA VAL A 236 -9.94 1.54 -2.42
C VAL A 236 -10.63 0.30 -1.87
N PHE A 237 -10.13 -0.88 -2.26
CA PHE A 237 -10.66 -2.17 -1.84
C PHE A 237 -9.79 -2.84 -0.77
N ALA A 238 -8.48 -2.80 -0.98
CA ALA A 238 -7.49 -3.44 -0.13
C ALA A 238 -6.19 -2.62 -0.10
N VAL A 239 -5.24 -3.02 0.75
CA VAL A 239 -3.87 -2.49 0.79
C VAL A 239 -2.87 -3.61 0.58
N VAL A 240 -1.73 -3.31 -0.04
CA VAL A 240 -0.64 -4.26 -0.25
C VAL A 240 -0.06 -4.68 1.10
N LYS A 241 -0.03 -5.98 1.36
CA LYS A 241 0.75 -6.58 2.45
C LYS A 241 2.17 -6.92 1.99
N GLY A 242 2.32 -7.38 0.76
CA GLY A 242 3.60 -7.76 0.17
C GLY A 242 3.56 -9.12 -0.52
N LYS A 243 4.75 -9.71 -0.72
CA LYS A 243 4.94 -11.04 -1.30
C LYS A 243 4.85 -12.12 -0.22
N ALA A 244 4.15 -13.20 -0.52
CA ALA A 244 4.16 -14.44 0.25
C ALA A 244 4.79 -15.55 -0.60
N THR A 245 5.58 -16.40 0.05
CA THR A 245 6.33 -17.48 -0.62
C THR A 245 6.26 -18.77 0.18
N THR A 246 6.29 -19.87 -0.55
CA THR A 246 6.54 -21.23 -0.05
C THR A 246 7.59 -21.86 -0.97
N ILE A 247 8.09 -23.05 -0.61
CA ILE A 247 9.03 -23.77 -1.47
C ILE A 247 8.45 -24.15 -2.86
N PHE A 248 7.12 -24.11 -3.03
CA PHE A 248 6.45 -24.51 -4.27
C PHE A 248 5.67 -23.38 -4.95
N ASP A 249 5.57 -22.21 -4.31
CA ASP A 249 4.68 -21.16 -4.81
C ASP A 249 5.04 -19.77 -4.28
N ASN A 250 4.73 -18.73 -5.06
CA ASN A 250 4.79 -17.35 -4.62
C ASN A 250 3.58 -16.57 -5.15
N TRP A 251 3.14 -15.60 -4.36
CA TRP A 251 1.99 -14.77 -4.69
C TRP A 251 2.05 -13.45 -3.94
N ASP A 252 1.26 -12.49 -4.39
CA ASP A 252 1.11 -11.20 -3.74
C ASP A 252 -0.18 -11.20 -2.91
N VAL A 253 -0.13 -10.48 -1.79
CA VAL A 253 -1.22 -10.42 -0.82
C VAL A 253 -1.68 -8.99 -0.65
N TYR A 254 -3.00 -8.80 -0.69
CA TYR A 254 -3.64 -7.51 -0.43
C TYR A 254 -4.74 -7.66 0.63
N SER A 255 -4.59 -7.02 1.77
CA SER A 255 -5.50 -7.08 2.91
C SER A 255 -6.73 -6.21 2.65
N ALA A 256 -7.94 -6.77 2.69
CA ALA A 256 -9.13 -5.98 2.43
C ALA A 256 -9.47 -5.04 3.61
N LEU A 257 -9.96 -3.84 3.28
CA LEU A 257 -10.27 -2.83 4.30
C LEU A 257 -11.58 -3.08 5.05
N HIS A 258 -12.55 -3.69 4.38
CA HIS A 258 -13.96 -3.40 4.68
C HIS A 258 -14.48 -3.97 6.01
N ASN A 259 -14.04 -5.16 6.44
CA ASN A 259 -14.58 -5.83 7.63
C ASN A 259 -14.46 -5.01 8.93
N HIS A 260 -13.62 -3.98 8.92
CA HIS A 260 -13.24 -3.23 10.11
C HIS A 260 -13.27 -1.72 9.92
N LEU A 261 -13.21 -1.21 8.67
CA LEU A 261 -13.14 0.22 8.38
C LEU A 261 -14.25 1.02 9.08
N CYS A 262 -15.50 0.56 9.00
CA CYS A 262 -16.63 1.28 9.60
C CYS A 262 -16.74 1.07 11.12
N THR A 263 -16.20 -0.03 11.64
CA THR A 263 -16.07 -0.23 13.09
C THR A 263 -15.03 0.73 13.67
N ILE A 264 -13.91 0.90 12.97
CA ILE A 264 -12.86 1.87 13.30
C ILE A 264 -13.41 3.29 13.18
N ALA A 265 -14.21 3.58 12.15
CA ALA A 265 -14.78 4.90 11.95
C ALA A 265 -15.62 5.40 13.12
N LYS A 266 -16.28 4.51 13.85
CA LYS A 266 -17.07 4.85 15.04
C LYS A 266 -16.24 5.31 16.24
N LYS A 267 -14.92 5.05 16.24
CA LYS A 267 -14.00 5.53 17.29
C LYS A 267 -13.42 6.90 17.01
N MET A 268 -13.55 7.39 15.77
CA MET A 268 -12.99 8.67 15.36
C MET A 268 -13.89 9.84 15.82
N PRO A 269 -13.33 11.06 15.93
CA PRO A 269 -14.11 12.27 16.19
C PRO A 269 -15.30 12.41 15.22
N THR A 270 -16.42 12.93 15.69
CA THR A 270 -17.69 12.97 14.93
C THR A 270 -17.65 13.85 13.68
N ASP A 271 -16.73 14.79 13.63
CA ASP A 271 -16.43 15.64 12.48
C ASP A 271 -15.58 14.93 11.41
N MET A 272 -14.93 13.82 11.77
CA MET A 272 -14.21 12.95 10.83
C MET A 272 -15.14 11.87 10.27
N LYS A 273 -15.38 11.92 8.96
CA LYS A 273 -16.27 10.97 8.27
C LYS A 273 -15.54 10.21 7.19
N ILE A 274 -15.71 8.89 7.17
CA ILE A 274 -15.35 8.04 6.03
C ILE A 274 -16.62 7.85 5.21
N GLY A 275 -16.64 8.39 3.98
CA GLY A 275 -17.84 8.43 3.15
C GLY A 275 -18.47 7.06 2.85
N SER A 276 -17.71 5.97 2.93
CA SER A 276 -18.20 4.60 2.73
C SER A 276 -18.91 3.98 3.93
N CYS A 277 -18.90 4.66 5.08
CA CYS A 277 -19.47 4.20 6.35
C CYS A 277 -20.69 5.03 6.81
N LEU A 278 -21.15 5.93 5.96
CA LEU A 278 -22.37 6.73 6.17
C LEU A 278 -23.61 5.98 5.71
#